data_AF-A0A9E4FJH8-F1
#
_entry.id   AF-A0A9E4FJH8-F1
#
_cell.length_a   1.000
_cell.length_b   1.000
_cell.length_c   1.000
_cell.angle_alpha   90.00
_cell.angle_beta   90.00
_cell.angle_gamma   90.00
#
_symmetry.space_group_name_H-M   'P 1'
#
loop_
_entity.id
_entity.type
_entity.pdbx_description
1 polymer ?
#
loop_
_entity_poly.entity_id
_entity_poly.type
_entity_poly.pdbx_seq_one_letter_code
_entity_poly.pdbx_strand_id
1 'polypeptide(L)' 'MFSTDFPHPDSKFPDSVDKFLSLPLSDESKRKLLWDNCASYYGLG' A
#
# COMPACT_ATOMS: atom_id res chain seq x y z
N MET A 1 5.62 -0.02 -3.59
CA MET A 1 4.43 -0.88 -3.59
C MET A 1 4.10 -1.17 -2.13
N PHE A 2 2.86 -0.95 -1.72
CA PHE A 2 2.37 -1.22 -0.37
C PHE A 2 1.66 -2.58 -0.35
N SER A 3 1.84 -3.35 0.73
CA SER A 3 1.12 -4.60 0.99
C SER A 3 0.84 -4.69 2.49
N THR A 4 -0.31 -5.27 2.85
CA THR A 4 -0.72 -5.48 4.25
C THR A 4 -0.17 -6.77 4.84
N ASP A 5 0.27 -7.69 3.98
CA ASP A 5 0.75 -9.03 4.32
C ASP A 5 -0.26 -9.93 5.08
N PHE A 6 -1.56 -9.60 5.01
CA PHE A 6 -2.61 -10.43 5.62
C PHE A 6 -2.78 -11.77 4.87
N PRO A 7 -3.02 -12.92 5.54
CA PRO A 7 -3.26 -13.09 6.98
C PRO A 7 -2.01 -13.55 7.77
N HIS A 8 -0.80 -13.19 7.33
CA HIS A 8 0.40 -13.68 8.03
C HIS A 8 0.39 -13.26 9.52
N PRO A 9 0.88 -14.13 10.43
CA PRO A 9 0.86 -13.86 11.87
C PRO A 9 1.60 -12.59 12.29
N ASP A 10 2.59 -12.18 11.51
CA ASP A 10 3.39 -10.97 11.69
C ASP A 10 2.85 -9.76 10.90
N SER A 11 1.73 -9.93 10.19
CA SER A 11 1.04 -8.83 9.52
C SER A 11 0.58 -7.78 10.53
N LYS A 12 0.50 -6.52 10.07
CA LYS A 12 0.01 -5.39 10.89
C LYS A 12 -1.50 -5.20 10.76
N PHE A 13 -2.23 -6.23 10.38
CA PHE A 13 -3.69 -6.20 10.26
C PHE A 13 -4.35 -6.07 11.65
N PRO A 14 -5.46 -5.35 11.82
CA PRO A 14 -6.24 -4.63 10.79
C PRO A 14 -5.72 -3.23 10.43
N ASP A 15 -4.80 -2.65 11.22
CA ASP A 15 -4.49 -1.22 11.14
C ASP A 15 -3.48 -0.82 10.05
N SER A 16 -2.98 -1.77 9.26
CA SER A 16 -1.86 -1.53 8.33
C SER A 16 -2.18 -0.43 7.30
N VAL A 17 -3.42 -0.37 6.82
CA VAL A 17 -3.90 0.66 5.87
C VAL A 17 -3.99 2.03 6.56
N ASP A 18 -4.65 2.10 7.72
CA ASP A 18 -4.84 3.37 8.44
C ASP A 18 -3.50 3.99 8.86
N LYS A 19 -2.57 3.16 9.35
CA LYS A 19 -1.20 3.58 9.69
C LYS A 19 -0.41 4.08 8.48
N PHE A 20 -0.63 3.50 7.30
CA PHE A 20 -0.02 3.98 6.07
C PHE A 20 -0.60 5.33 5.65
N LEU A 21 -1.92 5.50 5.73
CA LEU A 21 -2.61 6.73 5.33
C LEU A 21 -2.28 7.92 6.25
N SER A 22 -1.95 7.67 7.52
CA SER A 22 -1.53 8.69 8.47
C SER A 22 -0.11 9.22 8.24
N LEU A 23 0.69 8.59 7.36
CA LEU A 23 2.04 9.07 7.06
C LEU A 23 1.98 10.42 6.33
N PRO A 24 2.92 11.34 6.59
CA PRO A 24 3.00 12.65 5.93
C PRO A 24 3.58 12.53 4.51
N LEU A 25 2.93 11.72 3.67
CA LEU A 25 3.27 11.51 2.27
C LEU A 25 2.36 12.36 1.38
N SER A 26 2.90 12.83 0.25
CA SER A 26 2.09 13.48 -0.78
C SER A 26 1.09 12.51 -1.40
N ASP A 27 -0.03 13.04 -1.92
CA ASP A 27 -1.05 12.22 -2.59
C ASP A 27 -0.50 11.51 -3.83
N GLU A 28 0.46 12.11 -4.53
CA GLU A 28 1.18 11.48 -5.64
C GLU A 28 1.95 10.23 -5.17
N SER A 29 2.66 10.34 -4.04
CA SER A 29 3.41 9.22 -3.47
C SER A 29 2.47 8.11 -3.02
N LYS A 30 1.35 8.47 -2.37
CA LYS A 30 0.30 7.50 -1.96
C LYS A 30 -0.27 6.77 -3.17
N ARG A 31 -0.57 7.47 -4.27
CA ARG A 31 -1.08 6.88 -5.52
C ARG A 31 -0.11 5.87 -6.13
N LYS A 32 1.17 6.22 -6.24
CA LYS A 32 2.23 5.31 -6.73
C LYS A 32 2.37 4.07 -5.86
N LEU A 33 2.36 4.24 -4.54
CA LEU A 33 2.56 3.14 -3.59
C LEU A 33 1.36 2.19 -3.50
N LEU A 34 0.13 2.72 -3.52
CA LEU A 34 -1.11 1.95 -3.37
C LEU A 34 -1.61 1.35 -4.70
N TRP A 35 -1.34 1.98 -5.85
CA TRP A 35 -1.89 1.54 -7.14
C TRP A 35 -0.88 1.55 -8.28
N ASP A 36 -0.35 2.71 -8.69
CA ASP A 36 0.31 2.82 -10.01
C ASP A 36 1.49 1.85 -10.17
N ASN A 37 2.31 1.69 -9.12
CA ASN A 37 3.44 0.75 -9.17
C ASN A 37 2.96 -0.71 -9.22
N CYS A 38 1.85 -1.04 -8.54
CA CYS A 38 1.26 -2.37 -8.55
C CYS A 38 0.66 -2.68 -9.93
N ALA A 39 -0.16 -1.77 -10.45
CA ALA A 39 -0.78 -1.89 -11.76
C ALA A 39 0.27 -2.02 -12.87
N SER A 40 1.32 -1.19 -12.85
CA SER A 40 2.42 -1.29 -13.81
C SER A 40 3.17 -2.62 -13.72
N TYR A 41 3.45 -3.09 -12.49
CA TYR A 41 4.14 -4.36 -12.28
C TYR A 41 3.34 -5.56 -12.82
N TYR A 42 2.02 -5.54 -12.68
CA TYR A 42 1.12 -6.59 -13.18
C TYR A 42 0.62 -6.37 -14.61
N GLY A 43 1.07 -5.32 -15.32
CA GLY A 43 0.64 -5.04 -16.69
C GLY A 43 -0.84 -4.67 -16.83
N LEU A 44 -1.42 -4.02 -15.81
CA LEU A 44 -2.83 -3.59 -15.77
C LEU A 44 -3.04 -2.18 -16.36
N GLY A 45 -2.11 -1.70 -17.19
CA GLY A 45 -2.10 -0.37 -17.80
C GLY A 45 -2.28 -0.38 -19.31
#